data_AF-A0A7X6XQP8-F1
#
_entry.id   AF-A0A7X6XQP8-F1
#
_cell.length_a   1.000
_cell.length_b   1.000
_cell.length_c   1.000
_cell.angle_alpha   90.00
_cell.angle_beta   90.00
_cell.angle_gamma   90.00
#
_symmetry.space_group_name_H-M   'P 1'
#
loop_
_entity.id
_entity.type
_entity.pdbx_description
1 polymer ?
#
loop_
_entity_poly.entity_id
_entity_poly.type
_entity_poly.pdbx_seq_one_letter_code
_entity_poly.pdbx_strand_id
1 'polypeptide(L)' 'MDVSLTDQEAELLVRLLDDRISDLREEIHHAESHEVKQGLKLMELDARRLRVKLQYPVLEEVPVT' A
#
# COMPACT_ATOMS: atom_id res chain seq x y z
N MET A 1 -10.91 -10.12 -16.98
CA MET A 1 -9.57 -10.53 -17.46
C MET A 1 -8.75 -10.67 -16.20
N ASP A 2 -8.47 -11.90 -15.78
CA ASP A 2 -7.80 -12.15 -14.52
C ASP A 2 -6.32 -11.84 -14.69
N VAL A 3 -5.82 -10.90 -13.90
CA VAL A 3 -4.41 -10.55 -13.88
C VAL A 3 -3.74 -11.49 -12.89
N SER A 4 -2.95 -12.43 -13.40
CA SER A 4 -2.08 -13.27 -12.58
C SER A 4 -0.68 -12.67 -12.59
N LEU A 5 -0.10 -12.50 -11.41
CA LEU A 5 1.28 -12.06 -11.24
C LEU A 5 2.18 -13.27 -11.08
N THR A 6 3.35 -13.23 -11.69
CA THR A 6 4.46 -14.13 -11.35
C THR A 6 5.04 -13.75 -9.98
N ASP A 7 5.77 -14.68 -9.35
CA ASP A 7 6.43 -14.43 -8.06
C ASP A 7 7.39 -13.23 -8.13
N GLN A 8 8.10 -13.07 -9.25
CA GLN A 8 9.04 -11.96 -9.47
C GLN A 8 8.31 -10.61 -9.61
N GLU A 9 7.17 -10.58 -10.30
CA GLU A 9 6.36 -9.37 -10.43
C GLU A 9 5.74 -8.98 -9.08
N ALA A 10 5.26 -9.97 -8.31
CA ALA A 10 4.75 -9.73 -6.96
C ALA A 10 5.85 -9.18 -6.04
N GLU A 11 7.05 -9.76 -6.07
CA GLU A 11 8.19 -9.27 -5.28
C GLU A 11 8.60 -7.85 -5.68
N LEU A 12 8.66 -7.54 -6.98
CA LEU A 12 8.94 -6.19 -7.48
C LEU A 12 7.90 -5.19 -6.99
N LEU A 13 6.61 -5.53 -7.10
CA LEU A 13 5.52 -4.67 -6.64
C LEU A 13 5.58 -4.43 -5.13
N VAL A 14 5.92 -5.44 -4.34
CA VAL A 14 6.12 -5.29 -2.88
C VAL A 14 7.23 -4.29 -2.59
N ARG A 15 8.37 -4.37 -3.27
CA ARG A 15 9.48 -3.42 -3.08
C ARG A 15 9.08 -2.00 -3.47
N LEU A 16 8.42 -1.83 -4.61
CA LEU A 16 7.93 -0.51 -5.06
C LEU A 16 6.90 0.08 -4.08
N LEU A 17 6.06 -0.75 -3.49
CA LEU A 17 5.11 -0.32 -2.46
C LEU A 17 5.82 0.07 -1.15
N ASP A 18 6.86 -0.67 -0.75
CA ASP A 18 7.68 -0.32 0.41
C ASP A 18 8.36 1.04 0.25
N ASP A 19 8.97 1.29 -0.92
CA ASP A 19 9.56 2.59 -1.25
C ASP A 19 8.49 3.69 -1.22
N ARG A 20 7.34 3.47 -1.86
CA ARG A 20 6.25 4.47 -1.89
C ARG A 20 5.68 4.76 -0.50
N ILE A 21 5.58 3.76 0.37
CA ILE A 21 5.13 3.95 1.77
C ILE A 21 6.16 4.80 2.52
N SER A 22 7.46 4.59 2.28
CA SER A 22 8.51 5.42 2.86
C SER A 22 8.36 6.88 2.42
N ASP A 23 8.24 7.13 1.12
CA ASP A 23 8.07 8.48 0.56
C ASP A 23 6.84 9.18 1.14
N LEU A 24 5.71 8.47 1.20
CA LEU A 24 4.46 9.02 1.75
C LEU A 24 4.61 9.42 3.21
N ARG A 25 5.39 8.69 4.02
CA ARG A 25 5.64 9.05 5.42
C ARG A 25 6.48 10.30 5.55
N GLU A 26 7.47 10.47 4.69
CA GLU A 26 8.25 11.71 4.61
C GLU A 26 7.36 12.89 4.18
N GLU A 27 6.57 12.71 3.12
CA GLU A 27 5.61 13.73 2.65
C GLU A 27 4.61 14.13 3.75
N ILE A 28 4.06 13.17 4.52
CA ILE A 28 3.15 13.44 5.65
C ILE A 28 3.85 14.26 6.74
N HIS A 29 5.11 13.94 7.03
CA HIS A 29 5.90 14.65 8.03
C HIS A 29 6.15 16.10 7.61
N HIS A 30 6.41 16.34 6.33
CA HIS A 30 6.71 17.67 5.78
C HIS A 30 5.47 18.50 5.41
N ALA A 31 4.30 17.89 5.25
CA ALA A 31 3.09 18.63 4.94
C ALA A 31 2.72 19.60 6.08
N GLU A 32 2.27 20.80 5.72
CA GLU A 32 1.77 21.80 6.69
C GLU A 32 0.24 21.83 6.75
N SER A 33 -0.42 21.56 5.61
CA SER A 33 -1.87 21.53 5.50
C SER A 33 -2.45 20.23 6.07
N HIS A 34 -3.46 20.37 6.94
CA HIS A 34 -4.19 19.22 7.48
C HIS A 34 -4.88 18.41 6.39
N GLU A 35 -5.47 19.06 5.39
CA GLU A 35 -6.15 18.39 4.27
C GLU A 35 -5.16 17.56 3.45
N VAL A 36 -3.98 18.12 3.15
CA VAL A 36 -2.91 17.41 2.45
C VAL A 36 -2.44 16.20 3.27
N LYS A 37 -2.23 16.36 4.59
CA LYS A 37 -1.88 15.24 5.48
C LYS A 37 -2.90 14.12 5.44
N GLN A 38 -4.19 14.43 5.43
CA GLN A 38 -5.24 13.41 5.38
C GLN A 38 -5.22 12.67 4.04
N GLY A 39 -5.08 13.38 2.91
CA GLY A 39 -4.93 12.77 1.60
C GLY A 39 -3.74 11.81 1.53
N LEU A 40 -2.57 12.25 2.00
CA LEU A 40 -1.36 11.41 2.02
C LEU A 40 -1.50 10.18 2.93
N LYS A 41 -2.17 10.31 4.08
CA LYS A 41 -2.46 9.17 4.97
C LYS A 41 -3.37 8.13 4.33
N LEU A 42 -4.36 8.55 3.55
CA LEU A 42 -5.22 7.64 2.81
C LEU A 42 -4.41 6.88 1.75
N MET A 43 -3.53 7.57 1.03
CA MET A 43 -2.63 6.95 0.05
C MET A 43 -1.67 5.94 0.72
N GLU A 44 -1.13 6.26 1.91
CA GLU A 44 -0.25 5.34 2.66
C GLU A 44 -1.01 4.09 3.09
N LEU A 45 -2.24 4.25 3.56
CA LEU A 45 -3.10 3.15 3.96
C LEU A 45 -3.41 2.22 2.79
N ASP A 46 -3.73 2.77 1.62
CA ASP A 46 -4.03 1.98 0.43
C ASP A 46 -2.79 1.26 -0.10
N ALA A 47 -1.63 1.91 -0.11
CA ALA A 47 -0.36 1.26 -0.46
C ALA A 47 -0.03 0.09 0.49
N ARG A 48 -0.25 0.27 1.80
CA ARG A 48 -0.08 -0.81 2.79
C ARG A 48 -1.04 -1.96 2.57
N ARG A 49 -2.31 -1.68 2.26
CA ARG A 49 -3.30 -2.71 1.95
C ARG A 49 -2.90 -3.53 0.73
N LEU A 50 -2.50 -2.88 -0.36
CA LEU A 50 -2.03 -3.55 -1.57
C LEU A 50 -0.80 -4.41 -1.29
N ARG A 51 0.15 -3.90 -0.51
CA ARG A 51 1.36 -4.64 -0.13
C ARG A 51 1.02 -5.93 0.64
N VAL A 52 0.08 -5.85 1.58
CA VAL A 52 -0.37 -7.03 2.34
C VAL A 52 -1.07 -8.03 1.43
N LYS A 53 -1.93 -7.58 0.52
CA LYS A 53 -2.59 -8.47 -0.46
C LYS A 53 -1.59 -9.22 -1.34
N LEU A 54 -0.51 -8.55 -1.75
CA LEU A 54 0.55 -9.17 -2.55
C LEU A 54 1.41 -10.15 -1.75
N GLN A 55 1.65 -9.91 -0.46
CA GLN A 55 2.40 -10.84 0.40
C GLN A 55 1.56 -12.01 0.91
N TYR A 56 0.25 -11.81 1.11
CA TYR A 56 -0.65 -12.79 1.71
C TYR A 56 -1.95 -12.91 0.88
N PRO A 57 -1.88 -13.43 -0.36
CA PRO A 57 -3.02 -13.50 -1.28
C PRO A 57 -4.17 -14.40 -0.79
N VAL A 58 -3.99 -15.16 0.30
CA VAL A 58 -4.94 -16.18 0.79
C VAL A 58 -5.75 -15.70 2.03
N LEU A 59 -5.52 -14.50 2.55
CA LEU A 59 -6.19 -14.02 3.78
C LEU A 59 -7.49 -13.23 3.54
N GLU A 60 -8.04 -13.21 2.32
CA GLU A 60 -9.25 -12.47 1.97
C GLU A 60 -10.57 -13.12 2.44
N GLU A 61 -10.64 -13.76 3.60
CA GLU A 61 -11.94 -14.04 4.25
C GLU A 61 -11.81 -13.96 5.78
N VAL A 62 -11.79 -12.74 6.32
CA VAL A 62 -12.23 -12.54 7.71
C VAL A 62 -13.46 -11.63 7.66
N PRO A 63 -14.67 -12.17 7.83
CA PRO A 63 -15.88 -11.35 7.89
C PRO A 63 -15.79 -10.45 9.12
N VAL A 64 -15.95 -9.15 8.90
CA VAL A 64 -16.09 -8.16 9.98
C VAL A 64 -17.48 -8.37 10.59
N THR A 65 -17.55 -9.06 11.73
CA THR A 65 -18.70 -9.03 12.65
C THR A 65 -18.70 -7.76 13.47
#